data_AF-A0A4W3GQ77-F1
#
_entry.id   AF-A0A4W3GQ77-F1
#
_cell.length_a   1.000
_cell.length_b   1.000
_cell.length_c   1.000
_cell.angle_alpha   90.00
_cell.angle_beta   90.00
_cell.angle_gamma   90.00
#
_symmetry.space_group_name_H-M   'P 1'
#
loop_
_entity.id
_entity.type
_entity.pdbx_description
1 polymer ?
#
loop_
_entity_poly.entity_id
_entity_poly.type
_entity_poly.pdbx_seq_one_letter_code
_entity_poly.pdbx_strand_id
1 'polypeptide(L)'
;MSCVFVGLRAGAVWTGDNSAEWEHLKISLPMCLSLGLTGISFCGADVGGFFKHPNTELLVRWYQAGAYQPFFRAHAHLDTPRREPWLFGEDNTQLIRSAIRQRYALLPFWYTLFYLAYRTGEPVMRPLWVEYPDDVNTFSMDEQYMLGE
;
A
#
# COMPACT_ATOMS: atom_id res chain seq x y z
N MET A 1 10.80 -4.28 13.03
CA MET A 1 11.73 -4.39 11.88
C MET A 1 11.52 -5.71 11.15
N SER A 2 10.99 -5.67 9.94
CA SER A 2 10.95 -6.83 9.03
C SER A 2 12.31 -6.95 8.37
N CYS A 3 13.04 -8.04 8.58
CA CYS A 3 14.31 -8.29 7.91
C CYS A 3 14.03 -9.04 6.61
N VAL A 4 14.55 -8.56 5.48
CA VAL A 4 14.29 -9.14 4.16
C VAL A 4 15.60 -9.40 3.43
N PHE A 5 15.64 -10.51 2.68
CA PHE A 5 16.74 -10.89 1.82
C PHE A 5 16.21 -11.17 0.40
N VAL A 6 17.07 -11.01 -0.61
CA VAL A 6 16.73 -11.29 -2.01
C VAL A 6 16.30 -12.76 -2.16
N GLY A 7 15.14 -12.99 -2.77
CA GLY A 7 14.58 -14.34 -2.91
C GLY A 7 13.66 -14.77 -1.77
N LEU A 8 13.17 -13.83 -0.94
CA LEU A 8 12.00 -14.08 -0.09
C LEU A 8 10.79 -14.42 -0.96
N ARG A 9 10.48 -15.72 -1.09
CA ARG A 9 9.39 -16.24 -1.93
C ARG A 9 8.07 -16.43 -1.19
N ALA A 10 8.09 -16.30 0.14
CA ALA A 10 6.94 -16.60 0.99
C ALA A 10 6.76 -15.51 2.04
N GLY A 11 5.51 -15.12 2.25
CA GLY A 11 5.11 -14.16 3.27
C GLY A 11 4.97 -12.73 2.75
N ALA A 12 4.36 -11.89 3.59
CA ALA A 12 4.21 -10.46 3.34
C ALA A 12 5.35 -9.69 4.01
N VAL A 13 5.72 -8.56 3.41
CA VAL A 13 6.64 -7.58 3.99
C VAL A 13 5.86 -6.30 4.28
N TRP A 14 6.19 -5.62 5.37
CA TRP A 14 5.76 -4.24 5.54
C TRP A 14 6.97 -3.32 5.65
N THR A 15 6.80 -2.04 5.32
CA THR A 15 7.90 -1.06 5.23
C THR A 15 8.49 -0.63 6.59
N GLY A 16 8.18 -1.35 7.67
CA GLY A 16 8.63 -1.02 9.02
C GLY A 16 7.83 0.12 9.66
N ASP A 17 8.46 0.77 10.63
CA ASP A 17 7.83 1.68 11.58
C ASP A 17 7.75 3.11 10.99
N ASN A 18 6.75 3.36 10.13
CA ASN A 18 6.50 4.67 9.52
C ASN A 18 5.82 5.66 10.48
N SER A 19 5.78 6.96 10.13
CA SER A 19 5.12 7.99 10.93
C SER A 19 3.76 8.38 10.34
N ALA A 20 2.84 8.82 11.18
CA ALA A 20 1.53 9.34 10.81
C ALA A 20 1.61 10.77 10.21
N GLU A 21 2.32 10.90 9.09
CA GLU A 21 2.59 12.16 8.37
C GLU A 21 2.34 11.99 6.86
N TRP A 22 2.07 13.10 6.16
CA TRP A 22 1.77 13.09 4.72
C TRP A 22 2.96 12.63 3.87
N GLU A 23 4.16 12.98 4.29
CA GLU A 23 5.43 12.58 3.67
C GLU A 23 5.60 11.07 3.73
N HIS A 24 5.21 10.44 4.83
CA HIS A 24 5.25 8.99 5.00
C HIS A 24 4.16 8.27 4.21
N LEU A 25 2.99 8.89 4.03
CA LEU A 25 1.99 8.40 3.09
C LEU A 25 2.54 8.42 1.65
N LYS A 26 3.11 9.57 1.25
CA LYS A 26 3.69 9.76 -0.09
C LYS A 26 4.80 8.77 -0.39
N ILE A 27 5.79 8.64 0.50
CA ILE A 27 6.95 7.76 0.29
C ILE A 27 6.59 6.26 0.33
N SER A 28 5.43 5.89 0.87
CA SER A 28 5.00 4.48 0.90
C SER A 28 4.84 3.88 -0.50
N LEU A 29 4.45 4.69 -1.49
CA LEU A 29 4.30 4.27 -2.89
C LEU A 29 5.64 3.86 -3.52
N PRO A 30 6.66 4.75 -3.63
CA PRO A 30 7.95 4.39 -4.21
C PRO A 30 8.63 3.24 -3.46
N MET A 31 8.44 3.13 -2.14
CA MET A 31 8.94 2.00 -1.36
C MET A 31 8.30 0.66 -1.80
N CYS A 32 6.96 0.61 -1.89
CA CYS A 32 6.27 -0.59 -2.34
C CYS A 32 6.59 -0.94 -3.80
N LEU A 33 6.70 0.06 -4.68
CA LEU A 33 7.09 -0.15 -6.08
C LEU A 33 8.50 -0.73 -6.19
N SER A 34 9.45 -0.19 -5.43
CA SER A 34 10.83 -0.71 -5.39
C SER A 34 10.88 -2.15 -4.87
N LEU A 35 10.09 -2.49 -3.85
CA LEU A 35 9.97 -3.86 -3.36
C LEU A 35 9.38 -4.80 -4.42
N GLY A 36 8.33 -4.36 -5.13
CA GLY A 36 7.73 -5.12 -6.23
C GLY A 36 8.74 -5.48 -7.32
N LEU A 37 9.54 -4.49 -7.77
CA LEU A 37 10.58 -4.68 -8.78
C LEU A 37 11.70 -5.65 -8.36
N THR A 38 11.92 -5.81 -7.06
CA THR A 38 12.90 -6.77 -6.52
C THR A 38 12.31 -8.16 -6.25
N GLY A 39 11.06 -8.40 -6.69
CA GLY A 39 10.35 -9.67 -6.55
C GLY A 39 9.54 -9.80 -5.26
N ILE A 40 9.45 -8.76 -4.43
CA ILE A 40 8.69 -8.74 -3.17
C ILE A 40 7.37 -8.03 -3.41
N SER A 41 6.48 -8.69 -4.15
CA SER A 41 5.18 -8.10 -4.53
C SER A 41 4.17 -8.05 -3.38
N PHE A 42 4.29 -8.92 -2.38
CA PHE A 42 3.36 -8.93 -1.25
C PHE A 42 3.79 -7.93 -0.16
N CYS A 43 3.75 -6.63 -0.48
CA CYS A 43 4.20 -5.58 0.42
C CYS A 43 3.17 -4.48 0.67
N GLY A 44 3.40 -3.69 1.72
CA GLY A 44 2.56 -2.54 2.11
C GLY A 44 3.14 -1.75 3.27
N ALA A 45 2.57 -0.59 3.56
CA ALA A 45 2.93 0.24 4.70
C ALA A 45 1.82 0.22 5.76
N ASP A 46 2.16 0.59 7.00
CA ASP A 46 1.15 0.65 8.06
C ASP A 46 0.20 1.82 7.82
N VAL A 47 -1.07 1.48 7.58
CA VAL A 47 -2.16 2.42 7.30
C VAL A 47 -2.41 3.28 8.52
N GLY A 48 -2.31 4.60 8.32
CA GLY A 48 -2.41 5.61 9.37
C GLY A 48 -1.06 5.98 10.00
N GLY A 49 0.04 5.31 9.63
CA GLY A 49 1.40 5.54 10.11
C GLY A 49 1.64 5.03 11.54
N PHE A 50 2.63 4.17 11.76
CA PHE A 50 2.86 3.47 13.03
C PHE A 50 3.09 4.41 14.23
N PHE A 51 4.01 5.37 14.12
CA PHE A 51 4.26 6.41 15.12
C PHE A 51 3.37 7.64 14.92
N LYS A 52 3.29 8.49 15.96
CA LYS A 52 2.50 9.75 15.98
C LYS A 52 0.99 9.50 15.79
N HIS A 53 0.21 10.57 15.70
CA HIS A 53 -1.24 10.51 15.58
C HIS A 53 -1.68 11.24 14.30
N PRO A 54 -2.29 10.55 13.34
CA PRO A 54 -2.79 11.20 12.14
C PRO A 54 -4.00 12.04 12.52
N ASN A 55 -4.16 13.19 11.86
CA ASN A 55 -5.46 13.83 11.82
C ASN A 55 -6.45 12.96 11.01
N THR A 56 -7.73 13.26 11.11
CA THR A 56 -8.77 12.45 10.49
C THR A 56 -8.65 12.40 8.96
N GLU A 57 -8.31 13.52 8.33
CA GLU A 57 -8.11 13.60 6.89
C GLU A 57 -7.00 12.66 6.42
N LEU A 58 -5.83 12.74 7.07
CA LEU A 58 -4.68 11.90 6.78
C LEU A 58 -5.02 10.42 6.96
N LEU A 59 -5.77 10.06 8.01
CA LEU A 59 -6.19 8.68 8.22
C LEU A 59 -7.10 8.19 7.07
N VAL A 60 -8.08 8.99 6.66
CA VAL A 60 -8.95 8.66 5.51
C VAL A 60 -8.12 8.48 4.24
N ARG A 61 -7.17 9.38 3.95
CA ARG A 61 -6.29 9.25 2.78
C ARG A 61 -5.39 8.02 2.85
N TRP A 62 -4.90 7.66 4.04
CA TRP A 62 -4.17 6.42 4.26
C TRP A 62 -5.01 5.18 3.94
N TYR A 63 -6.28 5.15 4.33
CA TYR A 63 -7.17 4.03 3.97
C TYR A 63 -7.46 3.97 2.48
N GLN A 64 -7.66 5.12 1.84
CA GLN A 64 -7.89 5.20 0.40
C GLN A 64 -6.69 4.71 -0.41
N ALA A 65 -5.47 5.13 -0.05
CA ALA A 65 -4.24 4.68 -0.72
C ALA A 65 -3.88 3.23 -0.36
N GLY A 66 -3.92 2.90 0.94
CA GLY A 66 -3.55 1.58 1.46
C GLY A 66 -4.47 0.45 0.99
N ALA A 67 -5.74 0.76 0.69
CA ALA A 67 -6.67 -0.21 0.09
C ALA A 67 -6.15 -0.80 -1.23
N TYR A 68 -5.25 -0.09 -1.91
CA TYR A 68 -4.59 -0.49 -3.16
C TYR A 68 -3.13 -0.95 -2.98
N GLN A 69 -2.69 -1.18 -1.74
CA GLN A 69 -1.42 -1.87 -1.48
C GLN A 69 -1.63 -3.39 -1.40
N PRO A 70 -0.73 -4.23 -1.95
CA PRO A 70 -0.85 -5.68 -1.95
C PRO A 70 -1.08 -6.25 -0.55
N PHE A 71 -0.29 -5.80 0.42
CA PHE A 71 -0.49 -6.08 1.84
C PHE A 71 -1.15 -4.87 2.53
N PHE A 72 -2.39 -5.03 2.99
CA PHE A 72 -3.18 -3.95 3.56
C PHE A 72 -3.44 -4.17 5.05
N ARG A 73 -2.79 -3.37 5.90
CA ARG A 73 -2.85 -3.47 7.36
C ARG A 73 -2.85 -2.09 8.01
N ALA A 74 -3.77 -1.86 8.94
CA ALA A 74 -3.68 -0.76 9.90
C ALA A 74 -2.94 -1.25 11.15
N HIS A 75 -1.94 -0.51 11.61
CA HIS A 75 -1.16 -0.84 12.79
C HIS A 75 -0.72 0.43 13.51
N ALA A 76 -0.46 0.35 14.82
CA ALA A 76 -0.20 1.51 15.65
C ALA A 76 0.74 1.19 16.81
N HIS A 77 1.59 2.15 17.16
CA HIS A 77 2.46 2.06 18.32
C HIS A 77 1.65 2.08 19.63
N LEU A 78 2.16 1.43 20.67
CA LEU A 78 1.48 1.29 21.98
C LEU A 78 1.09 2.64 22.60
N ASP A 79 1.95 3.65 22.44
CA ASP A 79 1.73 4.99 23.00
C ASP A 79 0.76 5.87 22.18
N THR A 80 0.10 5.30 21.17
CA THR A 80 -0.88 6.03 20.35
C THR A 80 -2.31 5.84 20.85
N PRO A 81 -3.17 6.87 20.79
CA PRO A 81 -4.59 6.70 21.00
C PRO A 81 -5.16 5.67 20.02
N ARG A 82 -6.25 5.04 20.46
CA ARG A 82 -7.03 4.16 19.61
C ARG A 82 -7.51 4.90 18.38
N ARG A 83 -7.40 4.23 17.23
CA ARG A 83 -7.71 4.80 15.91
C ARG A 83 -8.33 3.79 14.97
N GLU A 84 -9.15 2.87 15.50
CA GLU A 84 -9.94 2.02 14.63
C GLU A 84 -10.92 2.87 13.79
N PRO A 85 -11.25 2.46 12.55
CA PRO A 85 -11.98 3.29 11.59
C PRO A 85 -13.27 3.93 12.11
N TRP A 86 -13.99 3.25 13.00
CA TRP A 86 -15.28 3.67 13.53
C TRP A 86 -15.18 4.75 14.64
N LEU A 87 -13.99 5.18 15.04
CA LEU A 87 -13.80 6.19 16.08
C LEU A 87 -13.84 7.64 15.56
N PHE A 88 -13.87 7.86 14.24
CA PHE A 88 -13.65 9.19 13.63
C PHE A 88 -14.93 9.86 13.10
N GLY A 89 -16.09 9.53 13.68
CA GLY A 89 -17.39 10.02 13.24
C GLY A 89 -17.90 9.32 11.98
N GLU A 90 -19.20 9.42 11.73
CA GLU A 90 -19.87 8.62 10.69
C GLU A 90 -19.40 8.98 9.26
N ASP A 91 -19.22 10.27 8.95
CA ASP A 91 -18.80 10.71 7.61
C ASP A 91 -17.44 10.12 7.21
N ASN A 92 -16.45 10.19 8.10
CA ASN A 92 -15.13 9.62 7.84
C ASN A 92 -15.15 8.10 7.84
N THR A 93 -15.96 7.49 8.72
CA THR A 93 -16.17 6.04 8.74
C THR A 93 -16.75 5.56 7.41
N GLN A 94 -17.66 6.31 6.79
CA GLN A 94 -18.22 5.98 5.48
C GLN A 94 -17.17 6.04 4.37
N LEU A 95 -16.30 7.06 4.37
CA LEU A 95 -15.21 7.17 3.41
C LEU A 95 -14.23 5.98 3.53
N ILE A 96 -13.83 5.63 4.74
CA ILE A 96 -12.95 4.47 5.00
C ILE A 96 -13.64 3.17 4.61
N ARG A 97 -14.91 2.99 4.99
CA ARG A 97 -15.74 1.83 4.64
C ARG A 97 -15.86 1.67 3.13
N SER A 98 -16.00 2.76 2.38
CA SER A 98 -16.05 2.74 0.92
C SER A 98 -14.74 2.21 0.31
N ALA A 99 -13.58 2.71 0.77
CA ALA A 99 -12.28 2.23 0.33
C ALA A 99 -12.08 0.72 0.62
N ILE A 100 -12.46 0.27 1.81
CA ILE A 100 -12.40 -1.16 2.18
C ILE A 100 -13.34 -1.98 1.30
N ARG A 101 -14.59 -1.55 1.08
CA ARG A 101 -15.54 -2.25 0.20
C ARG A 101 -15.02 -2.36 -1.22
N GLN A 102 -14.41 -1.30 -1.76
CA GLN A 102 -13.81 -1.33 -3.09
C GLN A 102 -12.69 -2.37 -3.19
N ARG A 103 -11.80 -2.43 -2.18
CA ARG A 103 -10.79 -3.50 -2.11
C ARG A 103 -11.41 -4.88 -2.10
N TYR A 104 -12.45 -5.09 -1.29
CA TYR A 104 -13.15 -6.39 -1.19
C TYR A 104 -13.83 -6.79 -2.51
N ALA A 105 -14.44 -5.83 -3.21
CA ALA A 105 -15.02 -6.06 -4.54
C ALA A 105 -13.95 -6.48 -5.57
N LEU A 106 -12.73 -5.95 -5.44
CA LEU A 106 -11.59 -6.29 -6.29
C LEU A 106 -10.81 -7.54 -5.83
N LEU A 107 -11.21 -8.25 -4.77
CA LEU A 107 -10.44 -9.41 -4.28
C LEU A 107 -10.18 -10.50 -5.34
N PRO A 108 -11.13 -10.84 -6.22
CA PRO A 108 -10.85 -11.77 -7.32
C PRO A 108 -9.73 -11.25 -8.24
N PHE A 109 -9.74 -9.95 -8.53
CA PHE A 109 -8.71 -9.28 -9.33
C PHE A 109 -7.35 -9.30 -8.62
N TRP A 110 -7.30 -8.92 -7.33
CA TRP A 110 -6.09 -9.03 -6.51
C TRP A 110 -5.49 -10.43 -6.54
N TYR A 111 -6.33 -11.46 -6.36
CA TYR A 111 -5.88 -12.84 -6.37
C TYR A 111 -5.30 -13.24 -7.73
N THR A 112 -5.92 -12.81 -8.83
CA THR A 112 -5.37 -13.01 -10.17
C THR A 112 -4.02 -12.33 -10.34
N LEU A 113 -3.84 -11.09 -9.87
CA LEU A 113 -2.54 -10.41 -9.94
C LEU A 113 -1.45 -11.15 -9.15
N PHE A 114 -1.77 -11.65 -7.95
CA PHE A 114 -0.82 -12.47 -7.19
C PHE A 114 -0.50 -13.80 -7.89
N TYR A 115 -1.48 -14.41 -8.55
CA TYR A 115 -1.26 -15.60 -9.36
C TYR A 115 -0.32 -15.31 -10.55
N LEU A 116 -0.52 -14.20 -11.25
CA LEU A 116 0.37 -13.77 -12.33
C LEU A 116 1.78 -13.48 -11.79
N ALA A 117 1.90 -12.74 -10.69
CA ALA A 117 3.17 -12.48 -10.04
C ALA A 117 3.92 -13.77 -9.66
N TYR A 118 3.20 -14.81 -9.19
CA TYR A 118 3.78 -16.12 -8.93
C TYR A 118 4.24 -16.85 -10.20
N ARG A 119 3.52 -16.71 -11.32
CA ARG A 119 3.77 -17.44 -12.57
C ARG A 119 4.81 -16.78 -13.46
N THR A 120 4.81 -15.45 -13.57
CA THR A 120 5.65 -14.68 -14.50
C THR A 120 6.73 -13.88 -13.79
N GLY A 121 6.58 -13.62 -12.49
CA GLY A 121 7.46 -12.73 -11.73
C GLY A 121 7.12 -11.25 -11.87
N GLU A 122 6.06 -10.90 -12.62
CA GLU A 122 5.64 -9.52 -12.78
C GLU A 122 5.11 -8.92 -11.46
N PRO A 123 5.46 -7.68 -11.10
CA PRO A 123 4.96 -7.06 -9.89
C PRO A 123 3.43 -6.86 -9.89
N VAL A 124 2.82 -6.98 -8.71
CA VAL A 124 1.38 -6.68 -8.51
C VAL A 124 1.10 -5.18 -8.67
N MET A 125 1.93 -4.33 -8.03
CA MET A 125 1.95 -2.89 -8.26
C MET A 125 3.06 -2.56 -9.25
N ARG A 126 2.74 -1.85 -10.33
CA ARG A 126 3.69 -1.57 -11.42
C ARG A 126 3.89 -0.06 -11.59
N PRO A 127 5.14 0.44 -11.59
CA PRO A 127 5.43 1.79 -12.06
C PRO A 127 4.94 1.96 -13.50
N LEU A 128 4.51 3.16 -13.89
CA LEU A 128 3.97 3.37 -15.23
C LEU A 128 4.97 3.03 -16.35
N TRP A 129 6.25 3.29 -16.13
CA TRP A 129 7.28 3.00 -17.14
C TRP A 129 7.44 1.50 -17.45
N VAL A 130 6.91 0.60 -16.61
CA VAL A 130 6.85 -0.84 -16.91
C VAL A 130 5.85 -1.12 -18.04
N GLU A 131 4.71 -0.42 -18.04
CA GLU A 131 3.66 -0.56 -19.07
C GLU A 131 3.89 0.37 -20.27
N TYR A 132 4.56 1.50 -20.07
CA TYR A 132 4.80 2.52 -21.08
C TYR A 132 6.30 2.84 -21.22
N PRO A 133 7.14 1.86 -21.63
CA PRO A 133 8.59 2.02 -21.65
C PRO A 133 9.09 3.07 -22.66
N ASP A 134 8.31 3.36 -23.70
CA ASP A 134 8.66 4.34 -24.73
C ASP A 134 8.37 5.79 -24.32
N ASP A 135 7.60 6.01 -23.25
CA ASP A 135 7.31 7.34 -22.71
C ASP A 135 8.27 7.68 -21.57
N VAL A 136 9.34 8.40 -21.90
CA VAL A 136 10.36 8.86 -20.94
C VAL A 136 9.81 9.70 -19.79
N ASN A 137 8.63 10.31 -19.94
CA ASN A 137 8.01 11.10 -18.86
C ASN A 137 7.59 10.21 -17.68
N THR A 138 7.35 8.91 -17.92
CA THR A 138 6.91 7.96 -16.90
C THR A 138 8.04 7.54 -15.96
N PHE A 139 9.31 7.81 -16.31
CA PHE A 139 10.48 7.32 -15.56
C PHE A 139 10.65 8.05 -14.23
N SER A 140 10.20 9.30 -14.16
CA SER A 140 10.20 10.11 -12.93
C SER A 140 8.88 10.03 -12.15
N MET A 141 7.89 9.25 -12.61
CA MET A 141 6.59 9.13 -11.95
C MET A 141 6.61 8.00 -10.92
N ASP A 142 6.59 8.36 -9.64
CA ASP A 142 6.56 7.42 -8.51
C ASP A 142 5.37 7.65 -7.55
N GLU A 143 4.52 8.64 -7.84
CA GLU A 143 3.31 8.98 -7.09
C GLU A 143 2.04 8.29 -7.66
N GLN A 144 2.20 7.50 -8.71
CA GLN A 144 1.13 6.77 -9.39
C GLN A 144 1.64 5.42 -9.89
N TYR A 145 0.74 4.45 -9.99
CA TYR A 145 1.07 3.08 -10.38
C TYR A 145 -0.15 2.39 -11.00
N MET A 146 0.14 1.32 -11.74
CA MET A 146 -0.86 0.41 -12.29
C MET A 146 -1.01 -0.81 -11.38
N LEU A 147 -2.22 -1.38 -11.38
CA LEU A 147 -2.51 -2.69 -10.81
C LEU A 147 -2.88 -3.61 -11.97
N GLY A 148 -1.98 -4.51 -12.35
CA GLY A 148 -2.11 -5.22 -13.62
C GLY A 148 -1.98 -4.30 -14.82
N GLU A 149 -2.58 -4.73 -15.93
CA GLU A 149 -2.64 -4.04 -17.24
C GLU A 149 -3.97 -3.29 -17.42
#